data_AF-A0A2J6XC16-F1
#
_entry.id   AF-A0A2J6XC16-F1
#
_cell.length_a   1.000
_cell.length_b   1.000
_cell.length_c   1.000
_cell.angle_alpha   90.00
_cell.angle_beta   90.00
_cell.angle_gamma   90.00
#
_symmetry.space_group_name_H-M   'P 1'
#
loop_
_entity.id
_entity.type
_entity.pdbx_description
1 polymer ?
#
loop_
_entity_poly.entity_id
_entity_poly.type
_entity_poly.pdbx_seq_one_letter_code
_entity_poly.pdbx_strand_id
1 'polypeptide(L)'
;MLRPFWRATLLLLILLLSLLLLATCASNRTAFATPLYVQQLTTKPDDYNGREVTVDGAYVWRPGDPGLAVLAVGVSTLDNGLDAQPIGEPIWVEGFPAEVTEHLHRPGDSVYGFVRVRGRFEAGGNYGPGGAYRFLLMVSSAEPIERIRRIEQRLTDRPLGPDKVSFFELLRNPQQYQGQRITTQAYYFWNSVIYVLAEGISTEEDGSSPQPVGGAIWVEQFPPDQSAALTIGPNNSFVWGLVEVTGTFQTGGGFGRDGAYRSIFFVESARPLQP
;
A
#
# COMPACT_ATOMS: atom_id res chain seq x y z
N MET A 1 79.84 -2.17 -5.69
CA MET A 1 78.86 -3.23 -6.00
C MET A 1 77.53 -3.10 -5.21
N LEU A 2 77.05 -1.88 -4.89
CA LEU A 2 75.82 -1.67 -4.07
C LEU A 2 74.58 -1.20 -4.86
N ARG A 3 74.69 -0.94 -6.17
CA ARG A 3 73.56 -0.47 -7.00
C ARG A 3 72.50 -1.52 -7.40
N PRO A 4 72.77 -2.85 -7.48
CA PRO A 4 71.74 -3.81 -7.91
C PRO A 4 70.74 -4.13 -6.79
N PHE A 5 71.17 -4.12 -5.52
CA PHE A 5 70.31 -4.39 -4.38
C PHE A 5 69.22 -3.34 -4.19
N TRP A 6 69.53 -2.07 -4.43
CA TRP A 6 68.57 -0.98 -4.24
C TRP A 6 67.41 -1.03 -5.24
N ARG A 7 67.69 -1.44 -6.49
CA ARG A 7 66.67 -1.64 -7.53
C ARG A 7 65.76 -2.83 -7.22
N ALA A 8 66.33 -3.91 -6.67
CA ALA A 8 65.57 -5.09 -6.27
C ALA A 8 64.60 -4.79 -5.11
N THR A 9 65.05 -4.05 -4.08
CA THR A 9 64.18 -3.62 -2.97
C THR A 9 63.08 -2.67 -3.43
N LEU A 10 63.36 -1.77 -4.39
CA LEU A 10 62.37 -0.83 -4.89
C LEU A 10 61.28 -1.55 -5.72
N LEU A 11 61.68 -2.54 -6.54
CA LEU A 11 60.74 -3.40 -7.27
C LEU A 11 59.87 -4.24 -6.33
N LEU A 12 60.45 -4.80 -5.27
CA LEU A 12 59.70 -5.59 -4.29
C LEU A 12 58.67 -4.74 -3.53
N LEU A 13 59.03 -3.51 -3.19
CA LEU A 13 58.14 -2.56 -2.51
C LEU A 13 56.98 -2.13 -3.42
N ILE A 14 57.24 -1.88 -4.71
CA ILE A 14 56.19 -1.58 -5.71
C ILE A 14 55.27 -2.79 -5.89
N LEU A 15 55.82 -4.01 -5.92
CA LEU A 15 55.02 -5.24 -6.05
C LEU A 15 54.11 -5.45 -4.83
N LEU A 16 54.61 -5.22 -3.62
CA LEU A 16 53.84 -5.31 -2.38
C LEU A 16 52.74 -4.24 -2.30
N LEU A 17 53.04 -3.00 -2.70
CA LEU A 17 52.03 -1.94 -2.74
C LEU A 17 50.94 -2.21 -3.79
N SER A 18 51.31 -2.77 -4.94
CA SER A 18 50.34 -3.15 -5.97
C SER A 18 49.47 -4.34 -5.56
N LEU A 19 50.03 -5.31 -4.83
CA LEU A 19 49.27 -6.40 -4.18
C LEU A 19 48.28 -5.87 -3.12
N LEU A 20 48.68 -4.87 -2.34
CA LEU A 20 47.79 -4.19 -1.38
C LEU A 20 46.66 -3.42 -2.07
N LEU A 21 46.97 -2.71 -3.16
CA LEU A 21 45.96 -2.00 -3.98
C LEU A 21 44.97 -2.97 -4.66
N LEU A 22 45.44 -4.13 -5.11
CA LEU A 22 44.60 -5.20 -5.67
C LEU A 22 43.69 -5.82 -4.60
N ALA A 23 44.16 -5.96 -3.36
CA ALA A 23 43.35 -6.47 -2.25
C ALA A 23 42.24 -5.48 -1.83
N THR A 24 42.50 -4.17 -1.88
CA THR A 24 41.47 -3.15 -1.57
C THR A 24 40.36 -3.04 -2.60
N CYS A 25 40.62 -3.42 -3.86
CA CYS A 25 39.58 -3.47 -4.90
C CYS A 25 38.72 -4.75 -4.85
N ALA A 26 39.19 -5.81 -4.19
CA ALA A 26 38.42 -7.05 -4.04
C ALA A 26 37.31 -6.94 -2.96
N SER A 27 37.42 -5.99 -2.04
CA SER A 27 36.41 -5.71 -1.01
C SER A 27 35.34 -4.70 -1.44
N ASN A 28 35.55 -3.97 -2.53
CA ASN A 28 34.56 -3.11 -3.17
C ASN A 28 33.87 -3.84 -4.34
N ARG A 29 33.31 -5.02 -4.06
CA ARG A 29 32.23 -5.56 -4.89
C ARG A 29 30.95 -4.76 -4.63
N THR A 30 30.92 -3.50 -5.05
CA THR A 30 29.72 -2.93 -5.68
C THR A 30 29.57 -3.58 -7.06
N ALA A 31 29.46 -4.91 -7.06
CA ALA A 31 28.99 -5.66 -8.19
C ALA A 31 27.47 -5.56 -8.13
N PHE A 32 26.84 -5.32 -9.26
CA PHE A 32 25.43 -5.57 -9.49
C PHE A 32 25.14 -7.05 -9.21
N ALA A 33 25.05 -7.42 -7.93
CA ALA A 33 24.62 -8.74 -7.52
C ALA A 33 23.16 -8.83 -7.90
N THR A 34 22.82 -9.84 -8.70
CA THR A 34 21.42 -10.18 -8.98
C THR A 34 20.69 -10.26 -7.65
N PRO A 35 19.56 -9.55 -7.49
CA PRO A 35 18.80 -9.60 -6.25
C PRO A 35 18.45 -11.06 -5.93
N LEU A 36 18.52 -11.39 -4.65
CA LEU A 36 18.08 -12.67 -4.14
C LEU A 36 16.55 -12.72 -4.18
N TYR A 37 15.98 -13.91 -4.06
CA TYR A 37 14.55 -14.09 -3.80
C TYR A 37 14.34 -14.49 -2.35
N VAL A 38 13.16 -14.18 -1.79
CA VAL A 38 12.77 -14.58 -0.42
C VAL A 38 13.00 -16.07 -0.16
N GLN A 39 12.72 -16.94 -1.15
CA GLN A 39 12.93 -18.38 -1.03
C GLN A 39 14.40 -18.74 -0.77
N GLN A 40 15.35 -18.00 -1.34
CA GLN A 40 16.78 -18.27 -1.15
C GLN A 40 17.24 -17.95 0.27
N LEU A 41 16.74 -16.84 0.84
CA LEU A 41 17.04 -16.44 2.21
C LEU A 41 16.43 -17.41 3.24
N THR A 42 15.20 -17.88 2.99
CA THR A 42 14.46 -18.74 3.92
C THR A 42 14.93 -20.20 3.87
N THR A 43 15.39 -20.69 2.72
CA THR A 43 15.89 -22.07 2.57
C THR A 43 17.36 -22.24 2.95
N LYS A 44 18.17 -21.19 2.85
CA LYS A 44 19.60 -21.20 3.22
C LYS A 44 19.96 -20.02 4.14
N PRO A 45 19.30 -19.89 5.30
CA PRO A 45 19.45 -18.70 6.13
C PRO A 45 20.87 -18.49 6.66
N ASP A 46 21.60 -19.55 6.96
CA ASP A 46 22.97 -19.49 7.50
C ASP A 46 23.96 -18.86 6.50
N ASP A 47 23.70 -18.97 5.19
CA ASP A 47 24.53 -18.37 4.15
C ASP A 47 24.43 -16.84 4.14
N TYR A 48 23.34 -16.28 4.70
CA TYR A 48 23.02 -14.85 4.63
C TYR A 48 22.88 -14.17 5.98
N ASN A 49 22.85 -14.92 7.09
CA ASN A 49 22.64 -14.38 8.43
C ASN A 49 23.66 -13.29 8.78
N GLY A 50 23.15 -12.14 9.24
CA GLY A 50 23.92 -10.96 9.62
C GLY A 50 24.48 -10.14 8.45
N ARG A 51 24.25 -10.56 7.19
CA ARG A 51 24.77 -9.89 5.99
C ARG A 51 23.80 -8.84 5.47
N GLU A 52 24.35 -7.87 4.76
CA GLU A 52 23.57 -6.99 3.92
C GLU A 52 23.20 -7.71 2.62
N VAL A 53 21.91 -7.71 2.28
CA VAL A 53 21.35 -8.38 1.10
C VAL A 53 20.46 -7.43 0.32
N THR A 54 20.34 -7.70 -0.98
CA THR A 54 19.29 -7.13 -1.83
C THR A 54 18.37 -8.28 -2.22
N VAL A 55 17.07 -8.15 -1.96
CA VAL A 55 16.08 -9.20 -2.14
C VAL A 55 14.84 -8.66 -2.84
N ASP A 56 14.37 -9.40 -3.85
CA ASP A 56 13.09 -9.18 -4.50
C ASP A 56 12.04 -10.08 -3.83
N GLY A 57 10.89 -9.51 -3.52
CA GLY A 57 9.79 -10.23 -2.87
C GLY A 57 8.49 -9.44 -2.83
N ALA A 58 7.41 -10.10 -2.43
CA ALA A 58 6.11 -9.45 -2.21
C ALA A 58 6.09 -8.84 -0.81
N TYR A 59 6.00 -7.51 -0.72
CA TYR A 59 5.71 -6.85 0.53
C TYR A 59 4.22 -6.99 0.84
N VAL A 60 3.89 -7.29 2.10
CA VAL A 60 2.50 -7.34 2.59
C VAL A 60 2.44 -6.65 3.93
N TRP A 61 1.56 -5.65 4.04
CA TRP A 61 1.32 -4.89 5.26
C TRP A 61 -0.17 -4.67 5.48
N ARG A 62 -0.63 -4.75 6.73
CA ARG A 62 -2.02 -4.44 7.11
C ARG A 62 -2.06 -3.24 8.06
N PRO A 63 -2.62 -2.10 7.64
CA PRO A 63 -2.81 -0.96 8.53
C PRO A 63 -3.60 -1.34 9.78
N GLY A 64 -3.13 -0.92 10.96
CA GLY A 64 -3.75 -1.25 12.25
C GLY A 64 -3.43 -2.64 12.80
N ASP A 65 -2.78 -3.51 12.01
CA ASP A 65 -2.25 -4.79 12.46
C ASP A 65 -0.71 -4.70 12.56
N PRO A 66 -0.16 -4.43 13.75
CA PRO A 66 1.29 -4.38 13.92
C PRO A 66 1.93 -5.74 13.65
N GLY A 67 1.14 -6.83 13.63
CA GLY A 67 1.57 -8.20 13.39
C GLY A 67 1.98 -8.50 11.95
N LEU A 68 1.57 -7.69 10.96
CA LEU A 68 1.77 -8.01 9.55
C LEU A 68 2.46 -6.87 8.80
N ALA A 69 3.79 -6.94 8.71
CA ALA A 69 4.65 -6.14 7.84
C ALA A 69 5.82 -7.02 7.37
N VAL A 70 5.64 -7.71 6.25
CA VAL A 70 6.50 -8.83 5.86
C VAL A 70 6.90 -8.79 4.40
N LEU A 71 8.00 -9.49 4.09
CA LEU A 71 8.42 -9.84 2.74
C LEU A 71 8.20 -11.34 2.53
N ALA A 72 7.50 -11.70 1.46
CA ALA A 72 7.10 -13.07 1.15
C ALA A 72 7.45 -13.46 -0.30
N VAL A 73 7.35 -14.75 -0.65
CA VAL A 73 7.61 -15.20 -2.03
C VAL A 73 6.52 -14.76 -3.01
N GLY A 74 5.34 -14.43 -2.49
CA GLY A 74 4.18 -13.97 -3.24
C GLY A 74 3.08 -13.50 -2.31
N VAL A 75 1.97 -13.06 -2.90
CA VAL A 75 0.77 -12.59 -2.20
C VAL A 75 -0.45 -13.31 -2.75
N SER A 76 -1.36 -13.69 -1.85
CA SER A 76 -2.71 -14.17 -2.19
C SER A 76 -3.71 -13.12 -1.74
N THR A 77 -4.73 -12.86 -2.54
CA THR A 77 -5.79 -11.88 -2.20
C THR A 77 -7.16 -12.45 -2.55
N LEU A 78 -8.22 -11.80 -2.07
CA LEU A 78 -9.56 -11.91 -2.64
C LEU A 78 -9.63 -11.19 -4.00
N ASP A 79 -10.72 -11.34 -4.73
CA ASP A 79 -10.89 -10.78 -6.09
C ASP A 79 -10.89 -9.24 -6.14
N ASN A 80 -11.20 -8.57 -5.02
CA ASN A 80 -11.09 -7.12 -4.86
C ASN A 80 -9.69 -6.68 -4.38
N GLY A 81 -8.73 -7.60 -4.27
CA GLY A 81 -7.43 -7.36 -3.68
C GLY A 81 -7.43 -7.33 -2.15
N LEU A 82 -8.59 -7.36 -1.48
CA LEU A 82 -8.66 -7.38 -0.02
C LEU A 82 -8.06 -8.67 0.56
N ASP A 83 -7.82 -8.64 1.86
CA ASP A 83 -7.26 -9.74 2.64
C ASP A 83 -5.97 -10.29 2.02
N ALA A 84 -5.03 -9.40 1.74
CA ALA A 84 -3.71 -9.79 1.26
C ALA A 84 -2.98 -10.66 2.31
N GLN A 85 -2.61 -11.86 1.90
CA GLN A 85 -1.91 -12.84 2.72
C GLN A 85 -0.55 -13.21 2.10
N PRO A 86 0.52 -13.27 2.91
CA PRO A 86 1.83 -13.69 2.41
C PRO A 86 1.81 -15.18 2.05
N ILE A 87 2.45 -15.54 0.93
CA ILE A 87 2.67 -16.93 0.53
C ILE A 87 4.05 -17.39 1.00
N GLY A 88 4.15 -18.63 1.50
CA GLY A 88 5.40 -19.25 1.94
C GLY A 88 5.84 -18.84 3.35
N GLU A 89 7.12 -19.00 3.66
CA GLU A 89 7.71 -18.58 4.94
C GLU A 89 8.06 -17.08 4.87
N PRO A 90 7.34 -16.19 5.59
CA PRO A 90 7.57 -14.75 5.50
C PRO A 90 8.79 -14.30 6.31
N ILE A 91 9.38 -13.20 5.87
CA ILE A 91 10.45 -12.47 6.59
C ILE A 91 9.82 -11.22 7.21
N TRP A 92 9.96 -11.04 8.52
CA TRP A 92 9.53 -9.81 9.20
C TRP A 92 10.37 -8.62 8.71
N VAL A 93 9.74 -7.48 8.47
CA VAL A 93 10.40 -6.30 7.90
C VAL A 93 10.33 -5.14 8.88
N GLU A 94 11.48 -4.55 9.17
CA GLU A 94 11.58 -3.34 9.99
C GLU A 94 12.12 -2.16 9.20
N GLY A 95 11.57 -0.97 9.43
CA GLY A 95 12.02 0.25 8.77
C GLY A 95 11.64 0.35 7.29
N PHE A 96 10.58 -0.33 6.85
CA PHE A 96 10.13 -0.22 5.46
C PHE A 96 9.69 1.23 5.14
N PRO A 97 10.21 1.87 4.08
CA PRO A 97 9.89 3.26 3.77
C PRO A 97 8.42 3.46 3.43
N ALA A 98 7.76 4.41 4.10
CA ALA A 98 6.34 4.66 3.92
C ALA A 98 6.01 5.17 2.51
N GLU A 99 6.90 5.97 1.90
CA GLU A 99 6.76 6.50 0.56
C GLU A 99 6.72 5.40 -0.52
N VAL A 100 7.41 4.27 -0.31
CA VAL A 100 7.37 3.14 -1.26
C VAL A 100 5.98 2.54 -1.31
N THR A 101 5.27 2.52 -0.19
CA THR A 101 3.92 1.96 -0.11
C THR A 101 2.90 2.71 -0.97
N GLU A 102 3.17 3.96 -1.36
CA GLU A 102 2.27 4.76 -2.23
C GLU A 102 2.19 4.20 -3.65
N HIS A 103 3.21 3.45 -4.05
CA HIS A 103 3.31 2.83 -5.36
C HIS A 103 2.83 1.37 -5.38
N LEU A 104 2.31 0.87 -4.25
CA LEU A 104 1.82 -0.51 -4.08
C LEU A 104 0.29 -0.57 -4.06
N HIS A 105 -0.27 -1.78 -4.20
CA HIS A 105 -1.72 -1.99 -4.20
C HIS A 105 -2.25 -1.63 -2.81
N ARG A 106 -3.43 -1.00 -2.78
CA ARG A 106 -4.09 -0.54 -1.54
C ARG A 106 -5.61 -0.64 -1.67
N PRO A 107 -6.18 -1.85 -1.69
CA PRO A 107 -7.62 -2.06 -1.85
C PRO A 107 -8.43 -1.74 -0.58
N GLY A 108 -7.77 -1.34 0.52
CA GLY A 108 -8.38 -0.65 1.65
C GLY A 108 -8.04 -1.25 3.02
N ASP A 109 -7.87 -2.56 3.10
CA ASP A 109 -7.51 -3.27 4.33
C ASP A 109 -6.04 -3.68 4.40
N SER A 110 -5.31 -3.53 3.30
CA SER A 110 -3.95 -4.03 3.15
C SER A 110 -3.19 -3.21 2.13
N VAL A 111 -1.88 -3.36 2.16
CA VAL A 111 -0.93 -2.80 1.23
C VAL A 111 0.00 -3.92 0.76
N TYR A 112 0.09 -4.12 -0.55
CA TYR A 112 0.95 -5.18 -1.08
C TYR A 112 1.49 -4.89 -2.47
N GLY A 113 2.62 -5.53 -2.80
CA GLY A 113 3.18 -5.51 -4.14
C GLY A 113 4.63 -5.97 -4.17
N PHE A 114 5.15 -6.18 -5.37
CA PHE A 114 6.52 -6.64 -5.54
C PHE A 114 7.52 -5.49 -5.38
N VAL A 115 8.48 -5.69 -4.50
CA VAL A 115 9.49 -4.70 -4.12
C VAL A 115 10.87 -5.32 -4.15
N ARG A 116 11.86 -4.49 -4.43
CA ARG A 116 13.27 -4.78 -4.19
C ARG A 116 13.67 -4.10 -2.90
N VAL A 117 14.13 -4.88 -1.95
CA VAL A 117 14.50 -4.41 -0.61
C VAL A 117 15.98 -4.67 -0.39
N ARG A 118 16.70 -3.64 0.05
CA ARG A 118 18.06 -3.77 0.57
C ARG A 118 18.02 -3.62 2.08
N GLY A 119 18.74 -4.48 2.76
CA GLY A 119 18.75 -4.48 4.22
C GLY A 119 19.64 -5.53 4.82
N ARG A 120 19.73 -5.52 6.16
CA ARG A 120 20.45 -6.54 6.91
C ARG A 120 19.51 -7.68 7.25
N PHE A 121 19.85 -8.88 6.80
CA PHE A 121 19.07 -10.09 7.04
C PHE A 121 19.55 -10.78 8.31
N GLU A 122 18.63 -11.20 9.16
CA GLU A 122 18.92 -11.96 10.38
C GLU A 122 18.05 -13.22 10.46
N ALA A 123 18.69 -14.32 10.83
CA ALA A 123 18.08 -15.62 11.04
C ALA A 123 18.42 -16.08 12.47
N GLY A 124 17.43 -15.95 13.34
CA GLY A 124 17.58 -16.21 14.79
C GLY A 124 16.26 -16.45 15.52
N GLY A 125 15.13 -16.21 14.84
CA GLY A 125 13.80 -16.30 15.43
C GLY A 125 13.50 -15.21 16.44
N ASN A 126 12.27 -15.27 16.97
CA ASN A 126 11.75 -14.32 17.94
C ASN A 126 11.67 -12.88 17.41
N TYR A 127 11.46 -12.69 16.11
CA TYR A 127 11.25 -11.38 15.50
C TYR A 127 9.77 -11.04 15.33
N GLY A 128 9.49 -9.75 15.18
CA GLY A 128 8.14 -9.20 15.08
C GLY A 128 7.29 -9.38 16.34
N PRO A 129 6.00 -9.02 16.30
CA PRO A 129 5.15 -9.08 17.48
C PRO A 129 5.03 -10.48 18.07
N GLY A 130 5.27 -10.59 19.36
CA GLY A 130 5.25 -11.87 20.08
C GLY A 130 6.35 -12.86 19.65
N GLY A 131 7.33 -12.43 18.85
CA GLY A 131 8.39 -13.30 18.34
C GLY A 131 7.92 -14.30 17.28
N ALA A 132 6.84 -13.99 16.56
CA ALA A 132 6.19 -14.90 15.62
C ALA A 132 7.03 -15.24 14.37
N TYR A 133 8.08 -14.47 14.08
CA TYR A 133 8.84 -14.61 12.84
C TYR A 133 10.23 -15.19 13.07
N ARG A 134 10.61 -16.12 12.18
CA ARG A 134 11.93 -16.77 12.17
C ARG A 134 13.05 -15.86 11.64
N PHE A 135 12.68 -14.95 10.74
CA PHE A 135 13.61 -14.11 9.98
C PHE A 135 13.24 -12.64 10.10
N LEU A 136 14.25 -11.78 10.09
CA LEU A 136 14.14 -10.33 10.09
C LEU A 136 14.92 -9.75 8.91
N LEU A 137 14.37 -8.72 8.28
CA LEU A 137 15.08 -7.84 7.37
C LEU A 137 14.96 -6.40 7.87
N MET A 138 16.06 -5.84 8.36
CA MET A 138 16.16 -4.43 8.69
C MET A 138 16.44 -3.63 7.42
N VAL A 139 15.44 -2.88 6.95
CA VAL A 139 15.48 -2.21 5.65
C VAL A 139 16.36 -0.98 5.70
N SER A 140 17.28 -0.88 4.74
CA SER A 140 18.07 0.33 4.47
C SER A 140 17.54 1.12 3.28
N SER A 141 16.95 0.44 2.29
CA SER A 141 16.22 1.06 1.17
C SER A 141 15.24 0.08 0.55
N ALA A 142 14.16 0.57 -0.03
CA ALA A 142 13.26 -0.24 -0.85
C ALA A 142 12.84 0.53 -2.10
N GLU A 143 12.53 -0.20 -3.16
CA GLU A 143 11.92 0.35 -4.37
C GLU A 143 10.82 -0.59 -4.90
N PRO A 144 9.74 -0.05 -5.46
CA PRO A 144 8.73 -0.86 -6.14
C PRO A 144 9.32 -1.44 -7.43
N ILE A 145 9.15 -2.75 -7.65
CA ILE A 145 9.47 -3.39 -8.93
C ILE A 145 8.38 -3.06 -9.95
N GLU A 146 7.12 -3.07 -9.49
CA GLU A 146 5.96 -2.62 -10.23
C GLU A 146 5.42 -1.34 -9.60
N ARG A 147 5.24 -0.30 -10.42
CA ARG A 147 4.69 0.98 -9.97
C ARG A 147 3.25 1.10 -10.38
N ILE A 148 2.38 1.09 -9.39
CA ILE A 148 0.96 1.36 -9.62
C ILE A 148 0.76 2.86 -9.77
N ARG A 149 0.04 3.23 -10.82
CA ARG A 149 -0.43 4.58 -11.04
C ARG A 149 -1.90 4.64 -10.70
N ARG A 150 -2.27 5.70 -10.00
CA ARG A 150 -3.65 5.93 -9.61
C ARG A 150 -4.22 7.14 -10.33
N ILE A 151 -5.47 7.00 -10.75
CA ILE A 151 -6.27 8.06 -11.34
C ILE A 151 -7.29 8.48 -10.29
N GLU A 152 -7.24 9.74 -9.88
CA GLU A 152 -8.25 10.31 -9.00
C GLU A 152 -9.31 11.04 -9.80
N GLN A 153 -10.57 10.76 -9.49
CA GLN A 153 -11.72 11.52 -9.94
C GLN A 153 -12.37 12.17 -8.73
N ARG A 154 -12.60 13.48 -8.79
CA ARG A 154 -13.12 14.26 -7.67
C ARG A 154 -14.27 15.16 -8.11
N LEU A 155 -15.22 15.34 -7.20
CA LEU A 155 -16.23 16.38 -7.32
C LEU A 155 -15.56 17.75 -7.36
N THR A 156 -16.16 18.67 -8.12
CA THR A 156 -15.86 20.10 -7.99
C THR A 156 -16.72 20.69 -6.89
N ASP A 157 -16.13 21.47 -5.99
CA ASP A 157 -16.89 22.23 -5.01
C ASP A 157 -17.62 23.40 -5.68
N ARG A 158 -18.89 23.15 -6.02
CA ARG A 158 -19.77 24.12 -6.65
C ARG A 158 -21.22 23.88 -6.23
N PRO A 159 -22.09 24.91 -6.28
CA PRO A 159 -23.52 24.73 -6.11
C PRO A 159 -24.11 23.75 -7.14
N LEU A 160 -25.04 22.90 -6.70
CA LEU A 160 -25.69 21.89 -7.56
C LEU A 160 -27.03 22.38 -8.18
N GLY A 161 -27.44 23.61 -7.88
CA GLY A 161 -28.72 24.18 -8.29
C GLY A 161 -29.71 24.32 -7.13
N PRO A 162 -30.93 24.83 -7.39
CA PRO A 162 -31.97 24.93 -6.38
C PRO A 162 -32.33 23.54 -5.86
N ASP A 163 -32.69 23.46 -4.57
CA ASP A 163 -33.14 22.24 -3.87
C ASP A 163 -32.10 21.10 -3.74
N LYS A 164 -30.83 21.40 -4.01
CA LYS A 164 -29.71 20.47 -3.81
C LYS A 164 -28.65 21.09 -2.92
N VAL A 165 -27.98 20.24 -2.14
CA VAL A 165 -26.87 20.64 -1.27
C VAL A 165 -25.60 20.00 -1.81
N SER A 166 -24.52 20.77 -1.93
CA SER A 166 -23.24 20.20 -2.34
C SER A 166 -22.72 19.25 -1.27
N PHE A 167 -22.01 18.20 -1.69
CA PHE A 167 -21.42 17.26 -0.74
C PHE A 167 -20.45 17.95 0.24
N PHE A 168 -19.68 18.92 -0.26
CA PHE A 168 -18.76 19.72 0.57
C PHE A 168 -19.49 20.54 1.64
N GLU A 169 -20.69 21.03 1.35
CA GLU A 169 -21.50 21.78 2.31
C GLU A 169 -22.01 20.88 3.44
N LEU A 170 -22.40 19.63 3.12
CA LEU A 170 -22.73 18.62 4.14
C LEU A 170 -21.55 18.29 5.05
N LEU A 171 -20.33 18.26 4.51
CA LEU A 171 -19.12 17.98 5.28
C LEU A 171 -18.71 19.16 6.17
N ARG A 172 -18.86 20.41 5.69
CA ARG A 172 -18.48 21.63 6.41
C ARG A 172 -19.46 22.03 7.48
N ASN A 173 -20.76 21.93 7.19
CA ASN A 173 -21.83 22.41 8.06
C ASN A 173 -22.83 21.30 8.43
N PRO A 174 -22.39 20.13 8.94
CA PRO A 174 -23.25 18.97 9.08
C PRO A 174 -24.42 19.20 10.04
N GLN A 175 -24.23 20.00 11.10
CA GLN A 175 -25.30 20.30 12.07
C GLN A 175 -26.45 21.08 11.45
N GLN A 176 -26.19 21.89 10.41
CA GLN A 176 -27.24 22.64 9.71
C GLN A 176 -28.22 21.71 8.98
N TYR A 177 -27.75 20.54 8.54
CA TYR A 177 -28.53 19.60 7.72
C TYR A 177 -29.01 18.38 8.50
N GLN A 178 -28.80 18.35 9.82
CA GLN A 178 -29.15 17.24 10.68
C GLN A 178 -30.63 16.84 10.55
N GLY A 179 -30.88 15.58 10.20
CA GLY A 179 -32.22 15.00 10.08
C GLY A 179 -33.01 15.49 8.86
N GLN A 180 -32.40 16.28 7.98
CA GLN A 180 -33.07 16.79 6.79
C GLN A 180 -33.02 15.80 5.64
N ARG A 181 -34.05 15.87 4.79
CA ARG A 181 -34.05 15.24 3.48
C ARG A 181 -33.21 16.08 2.53
N ILE A 182 -32.12 15.51 2.03
CA ILE A 182 -31.14 16.18 1.18
C ILE A 182 -31.03 15.47 -0.16
N THR A 183 -30.84 16.25 -1.23
CA THR A 183 -30.37 15.76 -2.52
C THR A 183 -28.94 16.25 -2.75
N THR A 184 -27.98 15.35 -3.00
CA THR A 184 -26.57 15.67 -3.24
C THR A 184 -25.98 14.80 -4.35
N GLN A 185 -24.81 15.18 -4.86
CA GLN A 185 -23.98 14.36 -5.75
C GLN A 185 -22.70 13.94 -5.04
N ALA A 186 -22.31 12.68 -5.15
CA ALA A 186 -21.06 12.16 -4.59
C ALA A 186 -20.63 10.86 -5.28
N TYR A 187 -19.38 10.44 -5.06
CA TYR A 187 -18.94 9.11 -5.47
C TYR A 187 -19.43 8.08 -4.47
N TYR A 188 -20.28 7.15 -4.91
CA TYR A 188 -20.61 5.96 -4.13
C TYR A 188 -19.46 4.96 -4.21
N PHE A 189 -19.12 4.34 -3.08
CA PHE A 189 -18.14 3.26 -3.00
C PHE A 189 -18.63 2.18 -2.04
N TRP A 190 -18.47 0.93 -2.49
CA TRP A 190 -18.79 -0.27 -1.73
C TRP A 190 -17.75 -1.38 -1.99
N ASN A 191 -17.28 -2.06 -0.95
CA ASN A 191 -16.39 -3.23 -1.09
C ASN A 191 -16.60 -4.33 -0.02
N SER A 192 -17.82 -4.46 0.52
CA SER A 192 -18.17 -5.32 1.67
C SER A 192 -17.63 -4.91 3.04
N VAL A 193 -16.65 -4.00 3.11
CA VAL A 193 -16.11 -3.45 4.36
C VAL A 193 -16.51 -1.98 4.53
N ILE A 194 -16.42 -1.22 3.43
CA ILE A 194 -16.66 0.22 3.38
C ILE A 194 -17.88 0.48 2.50
N TYR A 195 -18.75 1.40 2.95
CA TYR A 195 -20.05 1.72 2.37
C TYR A 195 -20.24 3.23 2.49
N VAL A 196 -19.80 4.01 1.49
CA VAL A 196 -19.68 5.47 1.65
C VAL A 196 -20.09 6.25 0.40
N LEU A 197 -20.51 7.49 0.64
CA LEU A 197 -20.42 8.58 -0.32
C LEU A 197 -19.13 9.34 -0.04
N ALA A 198 -18.35 9.67 -1.07
CA ALA A 198 -17.07 10.35 -0.94
C ALA A 198 -16.94 11.53 -1.92
N GLU A 199 -16.02 12.45 -1.60
CA GLU A 199 -15.65 13.57 -2.50
C GLU A 199 -15.05 13.08 -3.82
N GLY A 200 -14.44 11.91 -3.82
CA GLY A 200 -13.81 11.33 -4.98
C GLY A 200 -13.55 9.84 -4.85
N ILE A 201 -13.06 9.28 -5.93
CA ILE A 201 -12.57 7.91 -6.02
C ILE A 201 -11.16 7.92 -6.63
N SER A 202 -10.27 7.13 -6.08
CA SER A 202 -8.95 6.82 -6.63
C SER A 202 -8.97 5.38 -7.12
N THR A 203 -8.63 5.13 -8.38
CA THR A 203 -8.52 3.78 -8.93
C THR A 203 -7.14 3.57 -9.51
N GLU A 204 -6.76 2.32 -9.73
CA GLU A 204 -5.65 2.00 -10.64
C GLU A 204 -6.02 2.41 -12.08
N GLU A 205 -5.04 2.43 -13.00
CA GLU A 205 -5.27 2.89 -14.39
C GLU A 205 -6.34 2.08 -15.14
N ASP A 206 -6.55 0.82 -14.76
CA ASP A 206 -7.58 -0.07 -15.31
C ASP A 206 -8.94 0.03 -14.61
N GLY A 207 -9.08 0.93 -13.61
CA GLY A 207 -10.30 1.08 -12.82
C GLY A 207 -10.44 0.10 -11.66
N SER A 208 -9.43 -0.75 -11.42
CA SER A 208 -9.38 -1.69 -10.29
C SER A 208 -8.94 -1.03 -8.99
N SER A 209 -9.01 -1.80 -7.90
CA SER A 209 -8.70 -1.38 -6.52
C SER A 209 -9.19 0.03 -6.13
N PRO A 210 -10.49 0.34 -6.35
CA PRO A 210 -11.03 1.66 -6.06
C PRO A 210 -10.94 1.99 -4.56
N GLN A 211 -10.61 3.24 -4.23
CA GLN A 211 -10.55 3.79 -2.88
C GLN A 211 -11.28 5.13 -2.79
N PRO A 212 -12.11 5.35 -1.76
CA PRO A 212 -12.72 6.66 -1.53
C PRO A 212 -11.63 7.66 -1.12
N VAL A 213 -11.69 8.88 -1.67
CA VAL A 213 -10.77 9.97 -1.32
C VAL A 213 -11.51 11.21 -0.85
N GLY A 214 -10.85 11.98 0.03
CA GLY A 214 -11.44 13.16 0.67
C GLY A 214 -12.35 12.80 1.84
N GLY A 215 -13.24 13.72 2.20
CA GLY A 215 -14.29 13.47 3.18
C GLY A 215 -15.26 12.39 2.70
N ALA A 216 -15.74 11.59 3.65
CA ALA A 216 -16.65 10.49 3.40
C ALA A 216 -17.81 10.48 4.41
N ILE A 217 -18.97 10.04 3.95
CA ILE A 217 -20.20 9.90 4.73
C ILE A 217 -20.65 8.45 4.60
N TRP A 218 -20.91 7.78 5.73
CA TRP A 218 -21.39 6.39 5.72
C TRP A 218 -22.75 6.30 5.03
N VAL A 219 -23.04 5.19 4.38
CA VAL A 219 -24.27 4.98 3.61
C VAL A 219 -25.04 3.78 4.11
N GLU A 220 -26.35 3.95 4.23
CA GLU A 220 -27.29 2.86 4.40
C GLU A 220 -28.38 2.93 3.33
N GLN A 221 -29.00 1.78 3.05
CA GLN A 221 -30.16 1.67 2.17
C GLN A 221 -29.93 2.07 0.70
N PHE A 222 -28.68 2.00 0.22
CA PHE A 222 -28.41 2.24 -1.20
C PHE A 222 -29.16 1.23 -2.09
N PRO A 223 -29.94 1.68 -3.11
CA PRO A 223 -30.75 0.79 -3.93
C PRO A 223 -29.89 -0.23 -4.71
N PRO A 224 -30.13 -1.56 -4.57
CA PRO A 224 -29.29 -2.57 -5.22
C PRO A 224 -29.31 -2.52 -6.74
N ASP A 225 -30.45 -2.16 -7.34
CA ASP A 225 -30.61 -1.99 -8.78
C ASP A 225 -29.77 -0.82 -9.33
N GLN A 226 -29.68 0.27 -8.56
CA GLN A 226 -28.83 1.41 -8.90
C GLN A 226 -27.35 1.09 -8.68
N SER A 227 -27.02 0.31 -7.64
CA SER A 227 -25.66 -0.19 -7.42
C SER A 227 -25.20 -1.09 -8.57
N ALA A 228 -26.09 -1.91 -9.12
CA ALA A 228 -25.80 -2.79 -10.25
C ALA A 228 -25.60 -2.05 -11.59
N ALA A 229 -25.92 -0.76 -11.65
CA ALA A 229 -25.74 0.08 -12.83
C ALA A 229 -24.44 0.90 -12.81
N LEU A 230 -23.61 0.75 -11.77
CA LEU A 230 -22.33 1.43 -11.60
C LEU A 230 -21.15 0.56 -12.09
N THR A 231 -19.92 1.03 -11.88
CA THR A 231 -18.72 0.21 -12.15
C THR A 231 -18.64 -0.91 -11.11
N ILE A 232 -18.69 -2.15 -11.57
CA ILE A 232 -18.64 -3.35 -10.73
C ILE A 232 -17.31 -4.06 -10.94
N GLY A 233 -16.63 -4.36 -9.85
CA GLY A 233 -15.40 -5.16 -9.86
C GLY A 233 -15.66 -6.64 -10.16
N PRO A 234 -14.60 -7.41 -10.47
CA PRO A 234 -14.70 -8.85 -10.67
C PRO A 234 -15.46 -9.54 -9.52
N ASN A 235 -16.32 -10.50 -9.83
CA ASN A 235 -17.11 -11.27 -8.85
C ASN A 235 -17.93 -10.41 -7.87
N ASN A 236 -18.35 -9.20 -8.28
CA ASN A 236 -19.07 -8.23 -7.44
C ASN A 236 -18.29 -7.88 -6.16
N SER A 237 -16.97 -7.80 -6.27
CA SER A 237 -16.09 -7.62 -5.11
C SER A 237 -15.96 -6.16 -4.66
N PHE A 238 -16.31 -5.21 -5.53
CA PHE A 238 -16.52 -3.80 -5.23
C PHE A 238 -17.49 -3.14 -6.22
N VAL A 239 -18.03 -1.99 -5.84
CA VAL A 239 -18.84 -1.11 -6.69
C VAL A 239 -18.42 0.33 -6.47
N TRP A 240 -18.29 1.10 -7.53
CA TRP A 240 -18.09 2.55 -7.41
C TRP A 240 -18.68 3.33 -8.58
N GLY A 241 -19.00 4.59 -8.34
CA GLY A 241 -19.39 5.51 -9.41
C GLY A 241 -20.01 6.80 -8.89
N LEU A 242 -20.10 7.79 -9.78
CA LEU A 242 -20.72 9.06 -9.46
C LEU A 242 -22.25 8.90 -9.40
N VAL A 243 -22.86 9.39 -8.34
CA VAL A 243 -24.31 9.26 -8.11
C VAL A 243 -24.91 10.59 -7.67
N GLU A 244 -26.18 10.80 -8.03
CA GLU A 244 -27.07 11.73 -7.35
C GLU A 244 -27.95 10.94 -6.40
N VAL A 245 -27.95 11.30 -5.11
CA VAL A 245 -28.74 10.61 -4.08
C VAL A 245 -29.68 11.58 -3.40
N THR A 246 -30.87 11.09 -3.08
CA THR A 246 -31.82 11.75 -2.20
C THR A 246 -32.06 10.88 -0.98
N GLY A 247 -32.05 11.47 0.21
CA GLY A 247 -32.24 10.72 1.44
C GLY A 247 -32.09 11.57 2.68
N THR A 248 -32.09 10.93 3.84
CA THR A 248 -31.98 11.63 5.13
C THR A 248 -30.52 11.68 5.59
N PHE A 249 -30.02 12.88 5.83
CA PHE A 249 -28.67 13.10 6.36
C PHE A 249 -28.69 13.17 7.89
N GLN A 250 -27.75 12.47 8.54
CA GLN A 250 -27.53 12.57 9.98
C GLN A 250 -26.04 12.69 10.31
N THR A 251 -25.75 13.34 11.41
CA THR A 251 -24.44 13.56 12.01
C THR A 251 -24.52 13.34 13.51
N GLY A 252 -23.38 13.03 14.13
CA GLY A 252 -23.30 12.67 15.55
C GLY A 252 -22.15 11.72 15.89
N GLY A 253 -21.48 11.14 14.90
CA GLY A 253 -20.39 10.19 15.08
C GLY A 253 -20.84 8.76 15.40
N GLY A 254 -19.88 7.84 15.39
CA GLY A 254 -20.13 6.44 15.71
C GLY A 254 -20.81 5.65 14.59
N PHE A 255 -20.78 6.14 13.35
CA PHE A 255 -21.33 5.43 12.20
C PHE A 255 -20.27 4.57 11.50
N GLY A 256 -20.73 3.57 10.75
CA GLY A 256 -19.89 2.55 10.13
C GLY A 256 -19.55 1.39 11.06
N ARG A 257 -18.92 0.36 10.50
CA ARG A 257 -18.66 -0.92 11.20
C ARG A 257 -17.82 -0.76 12.47
N ASP A 258 -16.92 0.21 12.47
CA ASP A 258 -15.98 0.54 13.55
C ASP A 258 -16.28 1.88 14.22
N GLY A 259 -17.36 2.56 13.82
CA GLY A 259 -17.72 3.89 14.32
C GLY A 259 -16.85 5.03 13.79
N ALA A 260 -16.05 4.82 12.74
CA ALA A 260 -15.10 5.82 12.23
C ALA A 260 -15.76 7.05 11.58
N TYR A 261 -17.03 6.98 11.19
CA TYR A 261 -17.68 8.02 10.40
C TYR A 261 -18.48 9.00 11.27
N ARG A 262 -18.33 10.29 10.98
CA ARG A 262 -19.01 11.39 11.69
C ARG A 262 -20.48 11.55 11.31
N SER A 263 -20.81 11.12 10.09
CA SER A 263 -22.12 11.31 9.48
C SER A 263 -22.53 10.08 8.69
N ILE A 264 -23.84 9.94 8.50
CA ILE A 264 -24.51 8.85 7.78
C ILE A 264 -25.58 9.44 6.85
N PHE A 265 -25.78 8.78 5.72
CA PHE A 265 -26.80 9.12 4.74
C PHE A 265 -27.69 7.89 4.49
N PHE A 266 -28.96 8.00 4.86
CA PHE A 266 -29.98 6.97 4.58
C PHE A 266 -30.58 7.24 3.21
N VAL A 267 -30.20 6.45 2.23
CA VAL A 267 -30.58 6.67 0.82
C VAL A 267 -32.00 6.20 0.59
N GLU A 268 -32.83 7.08 0.03
CA GLU A 268 -34.19 6.75 -0.39
C GLU A 268 -34.29 6.56 -1.90
N SER A 269 -33.52 7.33 -2.66
CA SER A 269 -33.37 7.15 -4.09
C SER A 269 -31.96 7.52 -4.54
N ALA A 270 -31.49 6.84 -5.57
CA ALA A 270 -30.20 7.09 -6.20
C ALA A 270 -30.37 7.09 -7.71
N ARG A 271 -29.54 7.89 -8.40
CA ARG A 271 -29.42 7.89 -9.84
C ARG A 271 -27.93 7.89 -10.20
N PRO A 272 -27.41 6.83 -10.84
CA PRO A 272 -26.09 6.85 -11.48
C PRO A 272 -25.96 8.05 -12.41
N LEU A 273 -24.85 8.75 -12.30
CA LEU A 273 -24.45 9.78 -13.24
C LEU A 273 -23.37 9.17 -14.13
N GLN A 274 -23.50 9.31 -15.44
CA GLN A 274 -22.44 8.88 -16.35
C GLN A 274 -21.17 9.72 -16.08
N PRO A 275 -19.98 9.13 -16.19
CA PRO A 275 -18.71 9.87 -16.17
C PRO A 275 -18.66 10.96 -17.24
#